data_AF-A0A2M8NFR1-F1
#
_entry.id   AF-A0A2M8NFR1-F1
#
_cell.length_a   1.000
_cell.length_b   1.000
_cell.length_c   1.000
_cell.angle_alpha   90.00
_cell.angle_beta   90.00
_cell.angle_gamma   90.00
#
_symmetry.space_group_name_H-M   'P 1'
#
loop_
_entity.id
_entity.type
_entity.pdbx_description
1 polymer ?
#
loop_
_entity_poly.entity_id
_entity_poly.type
_entity_poly.pdbx_seq_one_letter_code
_entity_poly.pdbx_strand_id
1 'polypeptide(L)'
;VVGMVSAAPPRKEANSLGIPMLGVYADLPFLIDAYAVEQVIIALPEAHRNELIALISACRRGRVDIKVYPDMLAYVSGDISVDEVGGTPLVTVRDIALRGWKLSLKRGLDLVGATVGLVLLSPFLLLTALLIRLESPGPVFYTQERMGLDGRPFQMIKFRSMRQDAEKSGAGWTVKND
;
A
#
# COMPACT_ATOMS: atom_id res chain seq x y z
N VAL A 1 9.38 -27.69 -16.90
CA VAL A 1 10.56 -27.21 -16.14
C VAL A 1 11.77 -27.96 -16.67
N VAL A 2 12.76 -27.26 -17.24
CA VAL A 2 13.94 -27.90 -17.85
C VAL A 2 14.91 -28.40 -16.79
N GLY A 3 15.00 -27.71 -15.66
CA GLY A 3 15.73 -28.17 -14.48
C GLY A 3 15.86 -27.09 -13.42
N MET A 4 16.54 -27.42 -12.33
CA MET A 4 16.76 -26.54 -11.18
C MET A 4 18.24 -26.19 -11.04
N VAL A 5 18.51 -25.01 -10.50
CA VAL A 5 19.84 -24.47 -10.25
C VAL A 5 19.92 -24.00 -8.80
N SER A 6 21.03 -24.24 -8.11
CA SER A 6 21.20 -23.92 -6.68
C SER A 6 22.46 -23.10 -6.39
N ALA A 7 22.57 -22.56 -5.19
CA ALA A 7 23.75 -21.83 -4.71
C ALA A 7 24.97 -22.76 -4.52
N ALA A 8 24.72 -24.05 -4.23
CA ALA A 8 25.74 -25.04 -3.96
C ALA A 8 25.61 -26.23 -4.91
N PRO A 9 26.73 -26.92 -5.25
CA PRO A 9 26.68 -28.10 -6.10
C PRO A 9 25.79 -29.17 -5.45
N PRO A 10 24.94 -29.85 -6.23
CA PRO A 10 23.96 -30.78 -5.67
C PRO A 10 24.66 -31.93 -4.94
N ARG A 11 24.22 -32.24 -3.72
CA ARG A 11 24.34 -33.61 -3.20
C ARG A 11 23.48 -34.46 -4.11
N LYS A 12 24.13 -35.35 -4.90
CA LYS A 12 23.50 -36.23 -5.88
C LYS A 12 22.16 -36.78 -5.41
N GLU A 13 21.06 -36.18 -5.86
CA GLU A 13 19.73 -36.76 -5.83
C GLU A 13 18.80 -35.86 -6.65
N ALA A 14 17.88 -36.48 -7.40
CA ALA A 14 16.75 -35.76 -7.96
C ALA A 14 15.95 -35.18 -6.79
N ASN A 15 15.58 -33.90 -6.88
CA ASN A 15 14.73 -33.30 -5.86
C ASN A 15 13.40 -34.06 -5.76
N SER A 16 12.69 -33.90 -4.64
CA SER A 16 11.38 -34.51 -4.37
C SER A 16 10.30 -34.30 -5.45
N LEU A 17 10.55 -33.39 -6.40
CA LEU A 17 9.71 -33.05 -7.54
C LEU A 17 10.09 -33.77 -8.84
N GLY A 18 11.12 -34.62 -8.85
CA GLY A 18 11.58 -35.34 -10.06
C GLY A 18 12.24 -34.46 -11.13
N ILE A 19 12.60 -33.22 -10.77
CA ILE A 19 13.19 -32.24 -11.68
C ILE A 19 14.72 -32.36 -11.61
N PRO A 20 15.43 -32.43 -12.76
CA PRO A 20 16.88 -32.57 -12.78
C PRO A 20 17.59 -31.31 -12.29
N MET A 21 18.64 -31.50 -11.49
CA MET A 21 19.56 -30.43 -11.10
C MET A 21 20.56 -30.19 -12.23
N LEU A 22 20.56 -28.99 -12.81
CA LEU A 22 21.38 -28.63 -13.97
C LEU A 22 22.73 -28.02 -13.60
N GLY A 23 22.87 -27.45 -12.40
CA GLY A 23 24.12 -26.83 -11.97
C GLY A 23 23.94 -25.81 -10.85
N VAL A 24 24.91 -24.88 -10.77
CA VAL A 24 24.90 -23.77 -9.81
C VAL A 24 24.60 -22.43 -10.47
N TYR A 25 24.31 -21.38 -9.69
CA TYR A 25 23.96 -20.04 -10.22
C TYR A 25 24.96 -19.48 -11.22
N ALA A 26 26.25 -19.85 -11.09
CA ALA A 26 27.30 -19.44 -12.03
C ALA A 26 27.09 -20.00 -13.44
N ASP A 27 26.45 -21.18 -13.56
CA ASP A 27 26.20 -21.86 -14.82
C ASP A 27 24.95 -21.32 -15.52
N LEU A 28 24.13 -20.52 -14.84
CA LEU A 28 22.85 -20.01 -15.33
C LEU A 28 22.91 -19.36 -16.73
N PRO A 29 23.92 -18.53 -17.07
CA PRO A 29 24.04 -17.96 -18.40
C PRO A 29 24.24 -19.03 -19.49
N PHE A 30 25.09 -20.03 -19.22
CA PHE A 30 25.35 -21.12 -20.15
C PHE A 30 24.11 -22.01 -20.30
N LEU A 31 23.43 -22.31 -19.20
CA LEU A 31 22.22 -23.14 -19.19
C LEU A 31 21.06 -22.48 -19.94
N ILE A 32 20.92 -21.16 -19.84
CA ILE A 32 19.91 -20.40 -20.58
C ILE A 32 20.09 -20.60 -22.09
N ASP A 33 21.33 -20.47 -22.58
CA ASP A 33 21.64 -20.60 -24.01
C ASP A 33 21.57 -22.07 -24.47
N ALA A 34 22.13 -22.99 -23.69
CA ALA A 34 22.20 -24.41 -24.03
C ALA A 34 20.81 -25.07 -24.13
N TYR A 35 19.88 -24.64 -23.29
CA TYR A 35 18.53 -25.20 -23.23
C TYR A 35 17.46 -24.30 -23.86
N ALA A 36 17.85 -23.18 -24.48
CA ALA A 36 16.94 -22.18 -25.03
C ALA A 36 15.82 -21.79 -24.05
N VAL A 37 16.21 -21.44 -22.82
CA VAL A 37 15.27 -21.17 -21.72
C VAL A 37 14.55 -19.85 -21.96
N GLU A 38 13.23 -19.88 -22.08
CA GLU A 38 12.40 -18.68 -22.26
C GLU A 38 12.07 -17.98 -20.94
N GLN A 39 12.06 -18.73 -19.83
CA GLN A 39 11.66 -18.21 -18.53
C GLN A 39 12.49 -18.79 -17.37
N VAL A 40 12.90 -17.91 -16.46
CA VAL A 40 13.61 -18.26 -15.22
C VAL A 40 12.77 -17.83 -14.03
N ILE A 41 12.54 -18.77 -13.11
CA ILE A 41 11.82 -18.52 -11.85
C ILE A 41 12.83 -18.53 -10.70
N ILE A 42 13.01 -17.39 -10.04
CA ILE A 42 13.85 -17.23 -8.85
C ILE A 42 13.00 -17.53 -7.61
N ALA A 43 13.17 -18.73 -7.05
CA ALA A 43 12.45 -19.19 -5.86
C ALA A 43 13.30 -19.08 -4.58
N LEU A 44 13.85 -17.89 -4.33
CA LEU A 44 14.69 -17.59 -3.18
C LEU A 44 14.08 -16.45 -2.35
N PRO A 45 13.06 -16.74 -1.52
CA PRO A 45 12.35 -15.73 -0.76
C PRO A 45 13.25 -14.98 0.23
N GLU A 46 14.26 -15.66 0.79
CA GLU A 46 15.20 -15.13 1.80
C GLU A 46 16.49 -14.56 1.20
N ALA A 47 16.63 -14.48 -0.14
CA ALA A 47 17.85 -13.99 -0.75
C ALA A 47 18.09 -12.51 -0.43
N HIS A 48 19.33 -12.18 -0.04
CA HIS A 48 19.71 -10.78 0.16
C HIS A 48 19.59 -10.00 -1.15
N ARG A 49 19.27 -8.70 -1.06
CA ARG A 49 19.08 -7.81 -2.23
C ARG A 49 20.22 -7.92 -3.24
N ASN A 50 21.47 -8.01 -2.77
CA ASN A 50 22.66 -8.11 -3.61
C ASN A 50 22.72 -9.43 -4.40
N GLU A 51 22.27 -10.53 -3.79
CA GLU A 51 22.22 -11.84 -4.43
C GLU A 51 21.15 -11.89 -5.52
N LEU A 52 19.97 -11.31 -5.26
CA LEU A 52 18.91 -11.20 -6.26
C LEU A 52 19.33 -10.34 -7.46
N ILE A 53 20.01 -9.21 -7.21
CA ILE A 53 20.54 -8.36 -8.28
C ILE A 53 21.59 -9.10 -9.11
N ALA A 54 22.47 -9.88 -8.47
CA ALA A 54 23.48 -10.69 -9.16
C ALA A 54 22.83 -11.75 -10.06
N LEU A 55 21.77 -12.43 -9.57
CA LEU A 55 21.02 -13.42 -10.33
C LEU A 55 20.27 -12.81 -11.52
N ILE A 56 19.57 -11.69 -11.31
CA ILE A 56 18.87 -10.96 -12.39
C ILE A 56 19.89 -10.50 -13.45
N SER A 57 21.05 -10.01 -13.02
CA SER A 57 22.11 -9.56 -13.92
C SER A 57 22.74 -10.71 -14.71
N ALA A 58 22.86 -11.90 -14.11
CA ALA A 58 23.31 -13.10 -14.80
C ALA A 58 22.31 -13.56 -15.88
N CYS A 59 21.01 -13.38 -15.64
CA CYS A 59 19.94 -13.74 -16.57
C CYS A 59 19.77 -12.75 -17.73
N ARG A 60 20.08 -11.46 -17.55
CA ARG A 60 19.89 -10.38 -18.55
C ARG A 60 20.61 -10.59 -19.88
N ARG A 61 21.63 -11.45 -19.94
CA ARG A 61 22.35 -11.74 -21.19
C ARG A 61 21.52 -12.59 -22.16
N GLY A 62 20.61 -13.42 -21.64
CA GLY A 62 19.58 -14.08 -22.44
C GLY A 62 18.31 -13.23 -22.50
N ARG A 63 17.58 -13.29 -23.61
CA ARG A 63 16.23 -12.69 -23.73
C ARG A 63 15.20 -13.53 -22.96
N VAL A 64 15.41 -13.69 -21.66
CA VAL A 64 14.63 -14.58 -20.80
C VAL A 64 13.71 -13.77 -19.90
N ASP A 65 12.47 -14.22 -19.79
CA ASP A 65 11.49 -13.68 -18.84
C ASP A 65 11.85 -14.10 -17.41
N ILE A 66 12.04 -13.14 -16.50
CA ILE A 66 12.47 -13.41 -15.12
C ILE A 66 11.28 -13.21 -14.19
N LYS A 67 10.86 -14.29 -13.52
CA LYS A 67 9.82 -14.27 -12.48
C LYS A 67 10.46 -14.51 -11.12
N VAL A 68 10.11 -13.69 -10.13
CA VAL A 68 10.59 -13.86 -8.75
C VAL A 68 9.43 -14.35 -7.90
N TYR A 69 9.62 -15.48 -7.21
CA TYR A 69 8.65 -15.95 -6.24
C TYR A 69 8.77 -15.09 -4.97
N PRO A 70 7.71 -14.39 -4.56
CA PRO A 70 7.75 -13.53 -3.39
C PRO A 70 7.87 -14.37 -2.11
N ASP A 71 8.51 -13.81 -1.08
CA ASP A 71 8.41 -14.39 0.25
C ASP A 71 6.96 -14.25 0.76
N MET A 72 6.30 -15.40 0.90
CA MET A 72 4.93 -15.45 1.42
C MET A 72 4.89 -15.08 2.91
N LEU A 73 5.99 -15.25 3.66
CA LEU A 73 6.09 -14.81 5.05
C LEU A 73 6.18 -13.27 5.16
N ALA A 74 6.92 -12.63 4.25
CA ALA A 74 6.86 -11.19 4.03
C ALA A 74 5.45 -10.71 3.62
N TYR A 75 4.67 -11.52 2.89
CA TYR A 75 3.28 -11.20 2.54
C TYR A 75 2.31 -11.30 3.75
N VAL A 76 2.48 -12.28 4.63
CA VAL A 76 1.78 -12.35 5.93
C VAL A 76 2.18 -11.18 6.84
N SER A 77 3.42 -10.72 6.70
CA SER A 77 3.96 -9.53 7.36
C SER A 77 3.66 -8.22 6.61
N GLY A 78 2.98 -8.33 5.47
CA GLY A 78 2.49 -7.25 4.61
C GLY A 78 3.57 -6.42 3.94
N ASP A 79 3.92 -6.71 2.69
CA ASP A 79 4.48 -5.67 1.81
C ASP A 79 4.49 -6.01 0.29
N ILE A 80 4.17 -4.94 -0.48
CA ILE A 80 4.43 -4.66 -1.91
C ILE A 80 3.43 -5.19 -2.96
N SER A 81 2.81 -4.23 -3.68
CA SER A 81 2.15 -4.44 -4.98
C SER A 81 2.99 -3.81 -6.09
N VAL A 82 3.23 -4.55 -7.17
CA VAL A 82 3.88 -4.05 -8.40
C VAL A 82 2.79 -3.72 -9.40
N ASP A 83 2.79 -2.50 -9.94
CA ASP A 83 1.86 -2.07 -10.99
C ASP A 83 2.65 -1.57 -12.19
N GLU A 84 2.11 -1.73 -13.40
CA GLU A 84 2.85 -1.48 -14.64
C GLU A 84 2.24 -0.29 -15.39
N VAL A 85 3.01 0.81 -15.50
CA VAL A 85 2.67 1.95 -16.36
C VAL A 85 3.77 2.07 -17.42
N GLY A 86 3.40 1.87 -18.69
CA GLY A 86 4.28 2.13 -19.84
C GLY A 86 5.47 1.18 -20.00
N GLY A 87 5.38 -0.08 -19.57
CA GLY A 87 6.46 -1.07 -19.74
C GLY A 87 7.64 -0.90 -18.76
N THR A 88 7.49 -0.04 -17.76
CA THR A 88 8.41 0.08 -16.63
C THR A 88 7.74 -0.46 -15.37
N PRO A 89 8.31 -1.48 -14.69
CA PRO A 89 7.73 -2.01 -13.46
C PRO A 89 7.83 -0.94 -12.37
N LEU A 90 6.69 -0.41 -11.95
CA LEU A 90 6.61 0.53 -10.83
C LEU A 90 6.22 -0.23 -9.58
N VAL A 91 7.16 -0.29 -8.64
CA VAL A 91 6.90 -0.78 -7.30
C VAL A 91 6.14 0.32 -6.55
N THR A 92 4.81 0.24 -6.53
CA THR A 92 4.00 1.12 -5.68
C THR A 92 3.98 0.54 -4.28
N VAL A 93 4.80 1.12 -3.40
CA VAL A 93 4.67 0.95 -1.95
C VAL A 93 3.38 1.67 -1.57
N ARG A 94 2.25 0.97 -1.64
CA ARG A 94 1.06 1.40 -0.91
C ARG A 94 1.47 1.43 0.54
N ASP A 95 1.37 2.61 1.15
CA ASP A 95 1.59 2.82 2.58
C ASP A 95 1.15 1.59 3.35
N ILE A 96 2.07 1.06 4.15
CA ILE A 96 1.89 -0.07 5.06
C ILE A 96 0.58 0.19 5.78
N ALA A 97 -0.50 -0.40 5.26
CA ALA A 97 -1.82 -0.13 5.78
C ALA A 97 -1.76 -0.64 7.21
N LEU A 98 -1.97 0.24 8.19
CA LEU A 98 -2.20 -0.13 9.57
C LEU A 98 -3.29 -1.20 9.54
N ARG A 99 -2.91 -2.47 9.54
CA ARG A 99 -3.81 -3.63 9.43
C ARG A 99 -3.52 -4.53 10.63
N GLY A 100 -4.57 -5.12 11.17
CA GLY A 100 -4.52 -5.88 12.42
C GLY A 100 -4.48 -4.99 13.66
N TRP A 101 -3.78 -5.44 14.72
CA TRP A 101 -3.77 -4.80 16.05
C TRP A 101 -3.32 -3.34 16.03
N LYS A 102 -2.45 -2.94 15.08
CA LYS A 102 -2.01 -1.55 14.91
C LYS A 102 -3.17 -0.60 14.58
N LEU A 103 -4.14 -1.04 13.76
CA LEU A 103 -5.34 -0.26 13.45
C LEU A 103 -6.25 -0.15 14.68
N SER A 104 -6.41 -1.25 15.42
CA SER A 104 -7.20 -1.27 16.65
C SER A 104 -6.59 -0.37 17.72
N LEU A 105 -5.26 -0.37 17.88
CA LEU A 105 -4.54 0.52 18.78
C LEU A 105 -4.69 1.99 18.36
N LYS A 106 -4.48 2.30 17.07
CA LYS A 106 -4.70 3.65 16.53
C LYS A 106 -6.13 4.10 16.76
N ARG A 107 -7.12 3.22 16.54
CA ARG A 107 -8.53 3.51 16.77
C ARG A 107 -8.82 3.77 18.25
N GLY A 108 -8.21 3.01 19.15
CA GLY A 108 -8.28 3.24 20.59
C GLY A 108 -7.70 4.61 20.98
N LEU A 109 -6.50 4.92 20.48
CA LEU A 109 -5.85 6.22 20.70
C LEU A 109 -6.70 7.37 20.15
N ASP A 110 -7.24 7.24 18.95
CA ASP A 110 -8.10 8.25 18.33
C ASP A 110 -9.37 8.48 19.14
N LEU A 111 -10.01 7.41 19.63
CA LEU A 111 -11.24 7.52 20.40
C LEU A 111 -11.00 8.17 21.76
N VAL A 112 -9.93 7.78 22.45
CA VAL A 112 -9.55 8.36 23.75
C VAL A 112 -9.14 9.82 23.57
N GLY A 113 -8.24 10.10 22.60
CA GLY A 113 -7.79 11.45 22.29
C GLY A 113 -8.92 12.38 21.87
N ALA A 114 -9.82 11.92 21.00
CA ALA A 114 -10.99 12.70 20.59
C ALA A 114 -11.95 12.96 21.75
N THR A 115 -12.18 11.97 22.63
CA THR A 115 -13.07 12.13 23.79
C THR A 115 -12.50 13.12 24.79
N VAL A 116 -11.22 13.00 25.13
CA VAL A 116 -10.52 13.95 26.02
C VAL A 116 -10.52 15.35 25.42
N GLY A 117 -10.21 15.47 24.12
CA GLY A 117 -10.25 16.75 23.41
C GLY A 117 -11.64 17.38 23.41
N LEU A 118 -12.70 16.60 23.18
CA LEU A 118 -14.08 17.08 23.22
C LEU A 118 -14.49 17.58 24.61
N VAL A 119 -14.12 16.87 25.68
CA VAL A 119 -14.44 17.31 27.06
C VAL A 119 -13.71 18.60 27.39
N LEU A 120 -12.40 18.67 27.13
CA LEU A 120 -11.58 19.85 27.43
C LEU A 120 -11.99 21.08 26.61
N LEU A 121 -12.33 20.89 25.33
CA LEU A 121 -12.75 21.98 24.45
C LEU A 121 -14.25 22.28 24.52
N SER A 122 -15.05 21.45 25.19
CA SER A 122 -16.51 21.64 25.29
C SER A 122 -16.97 23.05 25.70
N PRO A 123 -16.35 23.77 26.67
CA PRO A 123 -16.79 25.14 26.98
C PRO A 123 -16.60 26.10 25.81
N PHE A 124 -15.50 25.96 25.06
CA PHE A 124 -15.22 26.78 23.88
C PHE A 124 -16.12 26.42 22.69
N LEU A 125 -16.38 25.12 22.50
CA LEU A 125 -17.31 24.62 21.48
C LEU A 125 -18.76 25.08 21.74
N LEU A 126 -19.17 25.16 23.01
CA LEU A 126 -20.48 25.70 23.40
C LEU A 126 -20.55 27.22 23.17
N LEU A 127 -19.49 27.96 23.50
CA LEU A 127 -19.44 29.40 23.25
C LEU A 127 -19.54 29.72 21.76
N THR A 128 -18.78 29.01 20.93
CA THR A 128 -18.85 29.15 19.47
C THR A 128 -20.22 28.76 18.92
N ALA A 129 -20.82 27.68 19.44
CA ALA A 129 -22.20 27.31 19.08
C ALA A 129 -23.22 28.41 19.39
N LEU A 130 -23.08 29.09 20.54
CA LEU A 130 -23.93 30.20 20.94
C LEU A 130 -23.75 31.40 19.99
N LEU A 131 -22.51 31.78 19.70
CA LEU A 131 -22.20 32.91 18.80
C LEU A 131 -22.79 32.70 17.41
N ILE A 132 -22.62 31.50 16.83
CA ILE A 132 -23.18 31.15 15.52
C ILE A 132 -24.71 31.30 15.51
N ARG A 133 -25.37 30.89 16.60
CA ARG A 133 -26.84 30.96 16.71
C ARG A 133 -27.37 32.37 16.95
N LEU A 134 -26.55 33.24 17.53
CA LEU A 134 -26.86 34.67 17.66
C LEU A 134 -26.64 35.44 16.36
N GLU A 135 -25.66 35.04 15.55
CA GLU A 135 -25.32 35.70 14.29
C GLU A 135 -26.35 35.42 13.18
N SER A 136 -26.87 34.19 13.09
CA SER A 136 -27.88 33.84 12.08
C SER A 136 -28.87 32.76 12.55
N PRO A 137 -30.15 32.83 12.12
CA PRO A 137 -31.11 31.78 12.40
C PRO A 137 -30.73 30.49 11.65
N GLY A 138 -30.72 29.36 12.36
CA GLY A 138 -30.47 28.05 11.76
C GLY A 138 -29.76 27.06 12.69
N PRO A 139 -29.42 25.85 12.17
CA PRO A 139 -28.61 24.88 12.91
C PRO A 139 -27.15 25.32 12.98
N VAL A 140 -26.52 25.06 14.12
CA VAL A 140 -25.12 25.41 14.41
C VAL A 140 -24.12 24.59 13.59
N PHE A 141 -24.48 23.35 13.27
CA PHE A 141 -23.62 22.41 12.56
C PHE A 141 -24.01 22.29 11.08
N TYR A 142 -23.01 22.06 10.24
CA TYR A 142 -23.12 21.74 8.82
C TYR A 142 -22.41 20.40 8.54
N THR A 143 -22.98 19.58 7.67
CA THR A 143 -22.46 18.25 7.30
C THR A 143 -22.02 18.22 5.85
N GLN A 144 -20.79 17.77 5.59
CA GLN A 144 -20.26 17.57 4.24
C GLN A 144 -19.87 16.10 4.01
N GLU A 145 -20.27 15.52 2.89
CA GLU A 145 -19.81 14.17 2.51
C GLU A 145 -18.34 14.21 2.06
N ARG A 146 -17.53 13.29 2.62
CA ARG A 146 -16.12 13.11 2.27
C ARG A 146 -15.79 11.63 2.14
N MET A 147 -14.83 11.32 1.28
CA MET A 147 -14.31 9.96 1.15
C MET A 147 -13.45 9.61 2.37
N GLY A 148 -13.79 8.53 3.06
CA GLY A 148 -13.09 8.03 4.25
C GLY A 148 -12.20 6.82 3.97
N LEU A 149 -11.92 6.05 5.03
CA LEU A 149 -11.11 4.83 4.97
C LEU A 149 -11.71 3.82 3.97
N ASP A 150 -10.84 3.22 3.15
CA ASP A 150 -11.20 2.28 2.07
C ASP A 150 -12.24 2.83 1.08
N GLY A 151 -12.26 4.15 0.88
CA GLY A 151 -13.17 4.80 -0.05
C GLY A 151 -14.63 4.80 0.40
N ARG A 152 -14.92 4.50 1.68
CA ARG A 152 -16.28 4.58 2.21
C ARG A 152 -16.63 6.04 2.51
N PRO A 153 -17.69 6.61 1.92
CA PRO A 153 -18.09 7.98 2.22
C PRO A 153 -18.55 8.11 3.67
N PHE A 154 -18.27 9.26 4.30
CA PHE A 154 -18.75 9.61 5.63
C PHE A 154 -19.15 11.09 5.72
N GLN A 155 -20.05 11.39 6.64
CA GLN A 155 -20.52 12.75 6.91
C GLN A 155 -19.57 13.45 7.90
N MET A 156 -18.91 14.50 7.43
CA MET A 156 -18.04 15.35 8.25
C MET A 156 -18.87 16.48 8.86
N ILE A 157 -19.03 16.48 10.18
CA ILE A 157 -19.71 17.54 10.94
C ILE A 157 -18.70 18.65 11.23
N LYS A 158 -19.06 19.90 10.90
CA LYS A 158 -18.30 21.12 11.22
C LYS A 158 -19.22 22.24 11.70
N PHE A 159 -18.67 23.25 12.36
CA PHE A 159 -19.41 24.47 12.64
C PHE A 159 -19.79 25.19 11.36
N ARG A 160 -20.99 25.77 11.36
CA ARG A 160 -21.45 26.63 10.29
C ARG A 160 -20.66 27.94 10.32
N SER A 161 -19.92 28.22 9.25
CA SER A 161 -19.23 29.50 9.03
C SER A 161 -19.88 30.37 7.95
N MET A 162 -20.77 29.79 7.13
CA MET A 162 -21.49 30.48 6.06
C MET A 162 -22.99 30.51 6.37
N ARG A 163 -23.73 31.48 5.80
CA ARG A 163 -25.19 31.52 5.91
C ARG A 163 -25.83 30.28 5.27
N GLN A 164 -27.02 29.93 5.71
CA GLN A 164 -27.73 28.72 5.27
C GLN A 164 -27.93 28.63 3.75
N ASP A 165 -28.01 29.78 3.09
CA ASP A 165 -28.32 29.90 1.67
C ASP A 165 -27.07 30.05 0.77
N ALA A 166 -25.86 30.01 1.33
CA ALA A 166 -24.62 30.27 0.59
C ALA A 166 -24.36 29.29 -0.58
N GLU A 167 -24.90 28.07 -0.52
CA GLU A 167 -24.73 27.06 -1.58
C GLU A 167 -25.98 26.89 -2.47
N LYS A 168 -27.02 27.74 -2.35
CA LYS A 168 -28.24 27.64 -3.19
C LYS A 168 -27.95 27.71 -4.70
N SER A 169 -26.87 28.38 -5.10
CA SER A 169 -26.43 28.56 -6.49
C SER A 169 -25.27 27.64 -6.91
N GLY A 170 -24.91 26.64 -6.09
CA GLY A 170 -23.78 25.73 -6.33
C GLY A 170 -22.50 26.14 -5.61
N ALA A 171 -21.42 25.36 -5.80
CA ALA A 171 -20.11 25.61 -5.19
C ALA A 171 -19.47 26.88 -5.77
N GLY A 172 -19.71 28.03 -5.13
CA GLY A 172 -19.14 29.33 -5.47
C GLY A 172 -17.92 29.68 -4.62
N TRP A 173 -17.06 30.56 -5.13
CA TRP A 173 -16.01 31.21 -4.33
C TRP A 173 -16.64 32.25 -3.41
N THR A 174 -16.10 32.41 -2.20
CA THR A 174 -16.51 33.47 -1.27
C THR A 174 -16.38 34.84 -1.91
N VAL A 175 -17.48 35.59 -1.95
CA VAL A 175 -17.53 36.98 -2.42
C VAL A 175 -17.54 37.93 -1.22
N LYS A 176 -17.10 39.17 -1.41
CA LYS A 176 -17.04 40.16 -0.32
C LYS A 176 -18.45 40.39 0.26
N ASN A 177 -18.63 40.18 1.57
CA ASN A 177 -19.87 40.31 2.36
C ASN A 177 -20.85 39.11 2.36
N ASP A 178 -20.41 37.92 1.99
CA ASP A 178 -21.18 36.67 2.16
C ASP A 178 -21.17 36.16 3.63
#